data_AF-A0A2U1NK69-F1
#
_entry.id   AF-A0A2U1NK69-F1
#
_cell.length_a   1.000
_cell.length_b   1.000
_cell.length_c   1.000
_cell.angle_alpha   90.00
_cell.angle_beta   90.00
_cell.angle_gamma   90.00
#
_symmetry.space_group_name_H-M   'P 1'
#
loop_
_entity.id
_entity.type
_entity.pdbx_description
1 polymer ?
#
loop_
_entity_poly.entity_id
_entity_poly.type
_entity_poly.pdbx_seq_one_letter_code
_entity_poly.pdbx_strand_id
1 'polypeptide(L)'
;MAQPEFKLIDSTGRLLKYDPRNQRVTTLLSGLSGVGGPAVSSDRKYVLVPDPKSIKRAVNDGEFWVAAENPTQGLRVNGSATVLQTVPLTQFSGMTVSVVQEINNALYVGSSDTDFVGVYTN
;
A
#
# COMPACT_ATOMS: atom_id res chain seq x y z
N MET A 1 11.98 7.30 37.90
CA MET A 1 11.16 7.99 36.89
C MET A 1 10.96 7.02 35.74
N ALA A 2 9.74 6.58 35.46
CA ALA A 2 9.44 5.75 34.29
C ALA A 2 9.33 6.66 33.05
N GLN A 3 10.00 6.33 31.95
CA GLN A 3 9.80 7.02 30.68
C GLN A 3 8.38 6.75 30.17
N PRO A 4 7.66 7.74 29.62
CA PRO A 4 6.38 7.49 28.97
C PRO A 4 6.60 6.61 27.73
N GLU A 5 5.89 5.48 27.66
CA GLU A 5 5.86 4.62 26.49
C GLU A 5 5.15 5.36 25.34
N PHE A 6 5.91 5.81 24.34
CA PHE A 6 5.34 6.20 23.06
C PHE A 6 4.86 4.93 22.37
N LYS A 7 3.54 4.71 22.37
CA LYS A 7 2.93 3.64 21.57
C LYS A 7 3.16 3.97 20.10
N LEU A 8 4.10 3.27 19.46
CA LEU A 8 4.49 3.48 18.05
C LEU A 8 3.34 3.28 17.05
N ILE A 9 2.22 2.69 17.51
CA ILE A 9 1.04 2.39 16.72
C ILE A 9 -0.19 2.80 17.55
N ASP A 10 -0.74 3.98 17.28
CA ASP A 10 -2.04 4.38 17.82
C ASP A 10 -3.17 3.81 16.94
N SER A 11 -4.37 3.67 17.52
CA SER A 11 -5.55 3.15 16.79
C SER A 11 -6.41 4.30 16.28
N THR A 12 -5.81 5.43 15.91
CA THR A 12 -6.57 6.62 15.49
C THR A 12 -6.85 6.66 13.98
N GLY A 13 -6.28 5.72 13.21
CA GLY A 13 -6.45 5.61 11.77
C GLY A 13 -7.91 5.40 11.35
N ARG A 14 -8.26 5.97 10.18
CA ARG A 14 -9.62 5.96 9.61
C ARG A 14 -9.60 5.71 8.11
N LEU A 15 -10.51 4.87 7.63
CA LEU A 15 -10.86 4.80 6.20
C LEU A 15 -11.98 5.81 5.94
N LEU A 16 -11.70 6.78 5.07
CA LEU A 16 -12.65 7.81 4.68
C LEU A 16 -13.09 7.60 3.23
N LYS A 17 -14.36 7.89 2.95
CA LYS A 17 -14.92 8.00 1.61
C LYS A 17 -15.37 9.44 1.37
N TYR A 18 -14.94 10.03 0.27
CA TYR A 18 -15.39 11.34 -0.18
C TYR A 18 -16.33 11.21 -1.38
N ASP A 19 -17.47 11.88 -1.35
CA ASP A 19 -18.38 12.02 -2.50
C ASP A 19 -18.28 13.45 -3.06
N PRO A 20 -17.68 13.65 -4.24
CA PRO A 20 -17.48 14.98 -4.81
C PRO A 20 -18.78 15.63 -5.28
N ARG A 21 -19.87 14.88 -5.48
CA ARG A 21 -21.15 15.42 -5.99
C ARG A 21 -21.86 16.29 -4.96
N ASN A 22 -21.69 15.96 -3.69
CA ASN A 22 -22.31 16.65 -2.56
C ASN A 22 -21.28 17.13 -1.51
N GLN A 23 -19.98 16.97 -1.80
CA GLN A 23 -18.85 17.38 -0.95
C GLN A 23 -18.87 16.75 0.45
N ARG A 24 -19.37 15.51 0.57
CA ARG A 24 -19.48 14.82 1.87
C ARG A 24 -18.34 13.84 2.09
N VAL A 25 -17.81 13.84 3.32
CA VAL A 25 -16.89 12.83 3.83
C VAL A 25 -17.64 11.90 4.76
N THR A 26 -17.48 10.59 4.57
CA THR A 26 -18.03 9.54 5.44
C THR A 26 -16.91 8.69 5.99
N THR A 27 -16.87 8.49 7.30
CA THR A 27 -15.99 7.49 7.92
C THR A 27 -16.56 6.11 7.68
N LEU A 28 -15.83 5.25 6.96
CA LEU A 28 -16.21 3.86 6.71
C LEU A 28 -15.68 2.92 7.79
N LEU A 29 -14.45 3.16 8.27
CA LEU A 29 -13.81 2.43 9.35
C LEU A 29 -13.00 3.38 10.22
N SER A 30 -12.89 3.08 11.50
CA SER A 30 -12.09 3.78 12.50
C SER A 30 -11.42 2.78 13.43
N GLY A 31 -10.40 3.18 14.18
CA GLY A 31 -9.69 2.24 15.06
C GLY A 31 -8.53 1.53 14.36
N LEU A 32 -8.14 1.98 13.16
CA LEU A 32 -7.08 1.35 12.38
C LEU A 32 -5.72 1.71 12.99
N SER A 33 -4.85 0.72 13.12
CA SER A 33 -3.46 0.88 13.57
C SER A 33 -2.55 1.55 12.53
N GLY A 34 -2.95 1.50 11.26
CA GLY A 34 -2.20 2.08 10.14
C GLY A 34 -3.02 3.01 9.27
N VAL A 35 -2.32 3.89 8.57
CA VAL A 35 -2.87 4.85 7.58
C VAL A 35 -2.35 4.55 6.16
N GLY A 36 -2.13 3.26 5.87
CA GLY A 36 -1.67 2.82 4.56
C GLY A 36 -2.61 3.27 3.43
N GLY A 37 -2.07 3.39 2.21
CA GLY A 37 -2.85 3.80 1.04
C GLY A 37 -3.85 2.71 0.63
N PRO A 38 -5.18 2.93 0.73
CA PRO A 38 -6.17 1.92 0.38
C PRO A 38 -6.32 1.76 -1.14
N ALA A 39 -6.84 0.62 -1.56
CA ALA A 39 -7.15 0.34 -2.96
C ALA A 39 -8.57 -0.20 -3.12
N VAL A 40 -9.35 0.42 -4.00
CA VAL A 40 -10.70 -0.05 -4.35
C VAL A 40 -10.59 -1.17 -5.39
N SER A 41 -11.39 -2.23 -5.27
CA SER A 41 -11.49 -3.28 -6.29
C SER A 41 -12.03 -2.72 -7.61
N SER A 42 -11.71 -3.36 -8.75
CA SER A 42 -12.22 -2.91 -10.07
C SER A 42 -13.74 -2.91 -10.14
N ASP A 43 -14.35 -3.94 -9.57
CA ASP A 43 -15.80 -4.11 -9.51
C ASP A 43 -16.47 -3.25 -8.42
N ARG A 44 -15.66 -2.48 -7.66
CA ARG A 44 -16.09 -1.56 -6.61
C ARG A 44 -16.86 -2.22 -5.46
N LYS A 45 -16.75 -3.55 -5.29
CA LYS A 45 -17.43 -4.28 -4.21
C LYS A 45 -16.69 -4.24 -2.88
N TYR A 46 -15.37 -4.04 -2.90
CA TYR A 46 -14.56 -3.99 -1.69
C TYR A 46 -13.42 -2.98 -1.80
N VAL A 47 -12.86 -2.63 -0.64
CA VAL A 47 -11.66 -1.79 -0.52
C VAL A 47 -10.67 -2.54 0.35
N LEU A 48 -9.44 -2.69 -0.14
CA LEU A 48 -8.34 -3.20 0.66
C LEU A 48 -7.73 -2.05 1.44
N VAL A 49 -7.59 -2.26 2.75
CA VAL A 49 -7.01 -1.30 3.69
C VAL A 49 -5.74 -1.93 4.28
N PRO A 50 -4.56 -1.56 3.76
CA PRO A 50 -3.30 -2.07 4.29
C PRO A 50 -2.90 -1.39 5.59
N ASP A 51 -2.07 -2.08 6.36
CA ASP A 51 -1.43 -1.56 7.55
C ASP A 51 0.07 -1.95 7.52
N PRO A 52 1.03 -1.00 7.46
CA PRO A 52 0.91 0.46 7.26
C PRO A 52 1.25 0.93 5.83
N LYS A 53 1.53 0.03 4.89
CA LYS A 53 2.04 0.35 3.53
C LYS A 53 0.95 0.69 2.52
N SER A 54 1.29 1.10 1.31
CA SER A 54 0.29 1.33 0.24
C SER A 54 -0.01 0.05 -0.55
N ILE A 55 -1.28 -0.13 -0.92
CA ILE A 55 -1.71 -1.07 -1.95
C ILE A 55 -2.03 -0.28 -3.22
N LYS A 56 -1.61 -0.78 -4.38
CA LYS A 56 -2.00 -0.23 -5.70
C LYS A 56 -2.68 -1.32 -6.52
N ARG A 57 -3.69 -0.96 -7.32
CA ARG A 57 -4.27 -1.92 -8.27
C ARG A 57 -3.22 -2.32 -9.30
N ALA A 58 -3.18 -3.59 -9.65
CA ALA A 58 -2.44 -4.08 -10.80
C ALA A 58 -3.23 -3.86 -12.11
N VAL A 59 -2.62 -4.18 -13.24
CA VAL A 59 -3.27 -4.08 -14.56
C VAL A 59 -4.45 -5.04 -14.70
N ASN A 60 -4.36 -6.24 -14.11
CA ASN A 60 -5.43 -7.22 -14.14
C ASN A 60 -6.47 -6.93 -13.05
N ASP A 61 -7.73 -7.22 -13.36
CA ASP A 61 -8.82 -7.04 -12.42
C ASP A 61 -8.71 -7.96 -11.19
N GLY A 62 -8.93 -7.39 -10.00
CA GLY A 62 -8.85 -8.11 -8.74
C GLY A 62 -7.42 -8.41 -8.26
N GLU A 63 -6.42 -7.87 -8.94
CA GLU A 63 -5.01 -8.00 -8.56
C GLU A 63 -4.42 -6.66 -8.09
N PHE A 64 -3.41 -6.75 -7.24
CA PHE A 64 -2.84 -5.60 -6.53
C PHE A 64 -1.33 -5.77 -6.34
N TRP A 65 -0.62 -4.66 -6.28
CA TRP A 65 0.78 -4.58 -5.90
C TRP A 65 0.92 -4.07 -4.46
N VAL A 66 1.79 -4.75 -3.71
CA VAL A 66 2.23 -4.37 -2.36
C VAL A 66 3.75 -4.39 -2.27
N ALA A 67 4.28 -3.46 -1.49
CA ALA A 67 5.66 -3.51 -1.04
C ALA A 67 5.77 -4.46 0.16
N ALA A 68 6.71 -5.40 0.09
CA ALA A 68 7.11 -6.24 1.21
C ALA A 68 8.55 -5.92 1.59
N GLU A 69 8.86 -6.06 2.88
CA GLU A 69 10.19 -5.83 3.45
C GLU A 69 10.70 -7.14 4.07
N ASN A 70 12.03 -7.32 4.08
CA ASN A 70 12.72 -8.52 4.58
C ASN A 70 12.32 -9.84 3.88
N PRO A 71 12.63 -10.02 2.59
CA PRO A 71 13.42 -9.12 1.72
C PRO A 71 12.58 -8.02 1.04
N THR A 72 13.22 -6.94 0.61
CA THR A 72 12.55 -5.84 -0.11
C THR A 72 12.06 -6.30 -1.49
N GLN A 73 10.75 -6.41 -1.66
CA GLN A 73 10.10 -7.01 -2.82
C GLN A 73 8.81 -6.28 -3.20
N GLY A 74 8.47 -6.30 -4.48
CA GLY A 74 7.11 -6.07 -4.95
C GLY A 74 6.38 -7.39 -5.04
N LEU A 75 5.24 -7.53 -4.36
CA LEU A 75 4.36 -8.69 -4.50
C LEU A 75 3.10 -8.30 -5.25
N ARG A 76 2.77 -9.09 -6.27
CA ARG A 76 1.47 -9.06 -6.91
C ARG A 76 0.57 -10.05 -6.21
N VAL A 77 -0.57 -9.61 -5.71
CA VAL A 77 -1.53 -10.42 -4.95
C VAL A 77 -2.92 -10.32 -5.54
N ASN A 78 -3.76 -11.34 -5.35
CA ASN A 78 -5.20 -11.25 -5.63
C ASN A 78 -6.00 -10.73 -4.41
N GLY A 79 -7.31 -10.55 -4.57
CA GLY A 79 -8.21 -10.11 -3.49
C GLY A 79 -8.27 -11.01 -2.25
N SER A 80 -7.80 -12.26 -2.34
CA SER A 80 -7.65 -13.20 -1.22
C SER A 80 -6.24 -13.20 -0.61
N ALA A 81 -5.42 -12.20 -0.95
CA ALA A 81 -4.02 -12.06 -0.55
C ALA A 81 -3.10 -13.22 -0.99
N THR A 82 -3.48 -14.00 -2.00
CA THR A 82 -2.58 -15.00 -2.59
C THR A 82 -1.56 -14.30 -3.48
N VAL A 83 -0.27 -14.61 -3.30
CA VAL A 83 0.81 -14.08 -4.14
C VAL A 83 0.79 -14.75 -5.51
N LEU A 84 0.73 -13.93 -6.57
CA LEU A 84 0.73 -14.32 -7.97
C LEU A 84 2.09 -14.10 -8.64
N GLN A 85 2.84 -13.08 -8.17
CA GLN A 85 4.16 -12.74 -8.69
C GLN A 85 4.99 -12.06 -7.60
N THR A 86 6.29 -12.31 -7.61
CA THR A 86 7.27 -11.63 -6.76
C THR A 86 8.34 -11.00 -7.62
N VAL A 87 8.62 -9.72 -7.40
CA VAL A 87 9.69 -8.97 -8.06
C VAL A 87 10.72 -8.53 -7.01
N PRO A 88 11.96 -9.04 -7.06
CA PRO A 88 13.03 -8.58 -6.18
C PRO A 88 13.37 -7.11 -6.44
N LEU A 89 13.34 -6.28 -5.40
CA LEU A 89 13.67 -4.86 -5.48
C LEU A 89 15.09 -4.62 -4.94
N THR A 90 16.07 -5.23 -5.59
CA THR A 90 17.47 -5.30 -5.08
C THR A 90 18.12 -3.94 -4.84
N GLN A 91 17.76 -2.92 -5.63
CA GLN A 91 18.22 -1.53 -5.44
C GLN A 91 17.76 -0.92 -4.12
N PHE A 92 16.67 -1.44 -3.54
CA PHE A 92 16.08 -1.00 -2.27
C PHE A 92 16.36 -1.98 -1.12
N SER A 93 17.39 -2.84 -1.26
CA SER A 93 17.73 -3.82 -0.23
C SER A 93 18.07 -3.15 1.10
N GLY A 94 17.34 -3.50 2.15
CA GLY A 94 17.49 -2.89 3.49
C GLY A 94 16.86 -1.49 3.62
N MET A 95 16.19 -1.00 2.58
CA MET A 95 15.45 0.26 2.59
C MET A 95 13.94 -0.01 2.73
N THR A 96 13.24 0.98 3.25
CA THR A 96 11.77 1.02 3.25
C THR A 96 11.25 1.25 1.84
N VAL A 97 10.28 0.46 1.38
CA VAL A 97 9.52 0.78 0.16
C VAL A 97 8.11 1.20 0.54
N SER A 98 7.70 2.38 0.10
CA SER A 98 6.40 2.97 0.43
C SER A 98 5.33 2.58 -0.58
N VAL A 99 5.70 2.44 -1.85
CA VAL A 99 4.78 2.16 -2.94
C VAL A 99 5.44 1.34 -4.05
N VAL A 100 4.68 0.39 -4.60
CA VAL A 100 4.97 -0.30 -5.85
C VAL A 100 3.72 -0.14 -6.72
N GLN A 101 3.88 0.43 -7.91
CA GLN A 101 2.76 0.70 -8.82
C GLN A 101 3.09 0.26 -10.23
N GLU A 102 2.19 -0.54 -10.82
CA GLU A 102 2.29 -0.95 -12.22
C GLU A 102 1.61 0.08 -13.13
N ILE A 103 2.33 0.57 -14.13
CA ILE A 103 1.82 1.45 -15.18
C ILE A 103 2.55 1.11 -16.48
N ASN A 104 1.83 0.95 -17.58
CA ASN A 104 2.41 0.73 -18.91
C ASN A 104 3.50 -0.36 -18.93
N ASN A 105 3.24 -1.50 -18.27
CA ASN A 105 4.13 -2.66 -18.20
C ASN A 105 5.47 -2.41 -17.48
N ALA A 106 5.54 -1.40 -16.62
CA ALA A 106 6.67 -1.15 -15.73
C ALA A 106 6.20 -1.00 -14.28
N LEU A 107 7.04 -1.40 -13.33
CA LEU A 107 6.84 -1.15 -11.91
C LEU A 107 7.61 0.09 -11.48
N TYR A 108 6.86 1.08 -11.02
CA TYR A 108 7.38 2.28 -10.39
C TYR A 108 7.43 2.07 -8.89
N VAL A 109 8.61 2.26 -8.31
CA VAL A 109 8.90 2.00 -6.91
C VAL A 109 9.32 3.31 -6.25
N GLY A 110 8.61 3.67 -5.18
CA GLY A 110 8.88 4.85 -4.38
C GLY A 110 9.28 4.47 -2.96
N SER A 111 10.34 5.11 -2.46
CA SER A 111 10.85 4.94 -1.11
C SER A 111 11.00 6.32 -0.46
N SER A 112 10.70 6.40 0.84
CA SER A 112 11.02 7.55 1.68
C SER A 112 12.51 7.68 1.99
N ASP A 113 13.28 6.63 1.74
CA ASP A 113 14.68 6.51 2.14
C ASP A 113 15.63 6.87 0.98
N THR A 114 15.06 7.24 -0.19
CA THR A 114 15.79 7.54 -1.42
C THR A 114 15.31 8.83 -2.06
N ASP A 115 16.17 9.46 -2.87
CA ASP A 115 15.89 10.65 -3.67
C ASP A 115 15.56 10.35 -5.15
N PHE A 116 15.44 9.07 -5.51
CA PHE A 116 15.11 8.62 -6.86
C PHE A 116 13.83 7.77 -6.89
N VAL A 117 13.32 7.56 -8.11
CA VAL A 117 12.21 6.63 -8.39
C VAL A 117 12.80 5.39 -9.08
N GLY A 118 12.55 4.21 -8.51
CA GLY A 118 12.92 2.95 -9.15
C GLY A 118 11.95 2.63 -10.28
N VAL A 119 12.46 2.22 -11.44
CA VAL A 119 11.65 1.76 -12.57
C VAL A 119 12.15 0.40 -13.01
N TYR A 120 11.29 -0.61 -12.87
CA TYR A 120 11.57 -1.99 -13.27
C TYR A 120 10.72 -2.34 -14.48
N THR A 121 11.37 -2.65 -15.58
CA THR A 121 10.74 -3.19 -16.78
C THR A 121 11.07 -4.68 -16.88
N ASN A 122 10.21 -5.44 -17.56
CA ASN A 122 10.62 -6.76 -18.06
C ASN A 122 11.70 -6.63 -19.14
#